data_AF-X0ZV84-F1
#
_entry.id   AF-X0ZV84-F1
#
_cell.length_a   1.000
_cell.length_b   1.000
_cell.length_c   1.000
_cell.angle_alpha   90.00
_cell.angle_beta   90.00
_cell.angle_gamma   90.00
#
_symmetry.space_group_name_H-M   'P 1'
#
loop_
_entity.id
_entity.type
_entity.pdbx_description
1 polymer ?
#
loop_
_entity_poly.entity_id
_entity_poly.type
_entity_poly.pdbx_seq_one_letter_code
_entity_poly.pdbx_strand_id
1 'polypeptide(L)'
;EEEFYAIDNLKLMETSKLAVIIKIYALLNLPEKLEIKNIERILSVIHERINKNGVKQFPNGPLSSEATYYTLFIHYMRDSLKVLENTNYLESIIQKIYTNLMFLKFTEDVNFDLVSEIFYSCESLKLLNCIETKETLVQLSKFLFPDYITSKIARIGTLPKNNIKYRYFKIDKKTGRSKEII
;
A
#
# COMPACT_ATOMS: atom_id res chain seq x y z
N GLU A 1 14.99 24.51 4.18
CA GLU A 1 14.97 23.06 3.80
C GLU A 1 15.37 22.14 4.93
N GLU A 2 16.52 22.35 5.60
CA GLU A 2 16.96 21.45 6.68
C GLU A 2 15.97 21.36 7.85
N GLU A 3 15.32 22.48 8.21
CA GLU A 3 14.29 22.51 9.26
C GLU A 3 13.05 21.70 8.86
N PHE A 4 12.59 21.79 7.61
CA PHE A 4 11.41 21.04 7.15
C PHE A 4 11.63 19.51 7.26
N TYR A 5 12.84 19.04 6.89
CA TYR A 5 13.21 17.62 6.97
C TYR A 5 13.83 17.22 8.31
N ALA A 6 13.71 18.05 9.35
CA ALA A 6 14.07 17.65 10.70
C ALA A 6 13.13 16.52 11.15
N ILE A 7 13.68 15.48 11.78
CA ILE A 7 12.91 14.28 12.18
C ILE A 7 11.71 14.65 13.06
N ASP A 8 11.88 15.61 13.97
CA ASP A 8 10.81 16.04 14.87
C ASP A 8 9.65 16.68 14.10
N ASN A 9 9.95 17.48 13.07
CA ASN A 9 8.93 18.07 12.20
C ASN A 9 8.23 17.01 11.34
N LEU A 10 8.99 16.08 10.77
CA LEU A 10 8.44 14.94 10.02
C LEU A 10 7.54 14.06 10.90
N LYS A 11 7.87 13.91 12.18
CA LYS A 11 7.05 13.16 13.15
C LYS A 11 5.68 13.78 13.40
N LEU A 12 5.54 15.10 13.22
CA LEU A 12 4.26 15.82 13.32
C LEU A 12 3.40 15.68 12.06
N MET A 13 3.97 15.24 10.94
CA MET A 13 3.22 15.05 9.70
C MET A 13 2.52 13.71 9.65
N GLU A 14 1.37 13.68 8.99
CA GLU A 14 0.65 12.45 8.67
C GLU A 14 1.45 11.53 7.76
N THR A 15 1.34 10.23 7.99
CA THR A 15 2.05 9.22 7.18
C THR A 15 1.66 9.30 5.71
N SER A 16 0.38 9.56 5.40
CA SER A 16 -0.06 9.73 4.01
C SER A 16 0.60 10.94 3.33
N LYS A 17 0.78 12.05 4.05
CA LYS A 17 1.50 13.23 3.55
C LYS A 17 2.98 12.94 3.30
N LEU A 18 3.65 12.31 4.27
CA LEU A 18 5.05 11.87 4.13
C LEU A 18 5.21 10.97 2.89
N ALA A 19 4.25 10.09 2.68
CA ALA A 19 4.24 9.20 1.53
C ALA A 19 4.03 9.95 0.20
N VAL A 20 3.10 10.90 0.15
CA VAL A 20 2.87 11.74 -1.03
C VAL A 20 4.13 12.53 -1.39
N ILE A 21 4.89 13.03 -0.42
CA ILE A 21 6.17 13.70 -0.67
C ILE A 21 7.13 12.77 -1.42
N ILE A 22 7.33 11.53 -0.95
CA ILE A 22 8.18 10.54 -1.64
C ILE A 22 7.69 10.27 -3.06
N LYS A 23 6.37 10.18 -3.28
CA LYS A 23 5.78 10.00 -4.61
C LYS A 23 6.11 11.17 -5.54
N ILE A 24 6.02 12.40 -5.04
CA ILE A 24 6.35 13.61 -5.82
C ILE A 24 7.84 13.59 -6.20
N TYR A 25 8.73 13.29 -5.24
CA TYR A 25 10.17 13.13 -5.52
C TYR A 25 10.43 12.08 -6.62
N ALA A 26 9.77 10.93 -6.55
CA ALA A 26 9.89 9.88 -7.56
C ALA A 26 9.38 10.34 -8.95
N LEU A 27 8.32 11.13 -9.02
CA LEU A 27 7.77 11.65 -10.28
C LEU A 27 8.65 12.71 -10.92
N LEU A 28 9.30 13.54 -10.10
CA LEU A 28 10.15 14.62 -10.56
C LEU A 28 11.55 14.14 -10.99
N ASN A 29 11.88 12.85 -10.82
CA ASN A 29 13.17 12.24 -11.15
C ASN A 29 14.37 13.02 -10.60
N LEU A 30 14.23 13.63 -9.42
CA LEU A 30 15.25 14.51 -8.87
C LEU A 30 16.42 13.66 -8.32
N PRO A 31 17.66 13.81 -8.87
CA PRO A 31 18.78 12.92 -8.55
C PRO A 31 19.86 13.63 -7.73
N GLU A 32 19.51 14.45 -6.74
CA GLU A 32 20.51 15.10 -5.88
C GLU A 32 20.75 14.35 -4.55
N LYS A 33 22.03 14.30 -4.11
CA LYS A 33 22.42 13.67 -2.82
C LYS A 33 21.64 14.20 -1.62
N LEU A 34 21.29 15.49 -1.63
CA LEU A 34 20.52 16.13 -0.55
C LEU A 34 19.10 15.54 -0.47
N GLU A 35 18.52 15.20 -1.62
CA GLU A 35 17.17 14.63 -1.72
C GLU A 35 17.14 13.19 -1.28
N ILE A 36 18.20 12.41 -1.56
CA ILE A 36 18.33 11.04 -1.04
C ILE A 36 18.29 11.05 0.49
N LYS A 37 19.05 11.94 1.14
CA LYS A 37 19.07 12.08 2.60
C LYS A 37 17.69 12.47 3.16
N ASN A 38 16.96 13.34 2.46
CA ASN A 38 15.60 13.72 2.86
C ASN A 38 14.63 12.55 2.72
N ILE A 39 14.68 11.81 1.61
CA ILE A 39 13.88 10.61 1.40
C ILE A 39 14.15 9.55 2.48
N GLU A 40 15.42 9.33 2.83
CA GLU A 40 15.80 8.39 3.89
C GLU A 40 15.22 8.77 5.25
N ARG A 41 15.25 10.07 5.61
CA ARG A 41 14.63 10.57 6.84
C ARG A 41 13.12 10.40 6.85
N ILE A 42 12.45 10.64 5.72
CA ILE A 42 11.00 10.40 5.62
C ILE A 42 10.71 8.91 5.77
N LEU A 43 11.47 8.06 5.07
CA LEU A 43 11.31 6.61 5.13
C LEU A 43 11.54 6.07 6.53
N SER A 44 12.50 6.60 7.29
CA SER A 44 12.73 6.16 8.68
C SER A 44 11.51 6.46 9.56
N VAL A 45 10.91 7.65 9.43
CA VAL A 45 9.69 8.01 10.17
C VAL A 45 8.49 7.14 9.76
N ILE A 46 8.35 6.82 8.47
CA ILE A 46 7.30 5.89 8.00
C ILE A 46 7.52 4.49 8.60
N HIS A 47 8.76 3.98 8.59
CA HIS A 47 9.09 2.67 9.13
C HIS A 47 8.77 2.54 10.62
N GLU A 48 9.04 3.57 11.42
CA GLU A 48 8.66 3.61 12.84
C GLU A 48 7.15 3.47 13.09
N ARG A 49 6.32 3.77 12.07
CA ARG A 49 4.85 3.73 12.16
C ARG A 49 4.24 2.45 11.63
N ILE A 50 5.04 1.57 11.02
CA ILE A 50 4.60 0.27 10.52
C ILE A 50 4.52 -0.71 11.68
N ASN A 51 3.40 -1.44 11.78
CA ASN A 51 3.30 -2.60 12.65
C ASN A 51 2.54 -3.76 11.98
N LYS A 52 2.41 -4.87 12.70
CA LYS A 52 1.76 -6.10 12.20
C LYS A 52 0.31 -5.93 11.73
N ASN A 53 -0.38 -4.89 12.20
CA ASN A 53 -1.81 -4.66 11.97
C ASN A 53 -2.06 -3.49 10.99
N GLY A 54 -1.04 -2.80 10.49
CA GLY A 54 -1.26 -1.62 9.67
C GLY A 54 -0.18 -0.58 9.83
N VAL A 55 -0.50 0.64 9.39
CA VAL A 55 0.36 1.79 9.54
C VAL A 55 -0.36 2.88 10.32
N LYS A 56 0.33 3.45 11.31
CA LYS A 56 -0.22 4.56 12.10
C LYS A 56 -0.20 5.85 11.29
N GLN A 57 -1.22 6.70 11.47
CA GLN A 57 -1.28 8.03 10.83
C GLN A 57 -0.24 9.00 11.43
N PHE A 58 0.02 8.88 12.74
CA PHE A 58 1.01 9.63 13.51
C PHE A 58 1.79 8.69 14.44
N PRO A 59 2.93 9.08 15.06
CA PRO A 59 3.73 8.18 15.91
C PRO A 59 2.92 7.47 17.02
N ASN A 60 2.03 8.23 17.66
CA ASN A 60 1.10 7.74 18.70
C ASN A 60 -0.37 7.76 18.25
N GLY A 61 -0.61 7.88 16.94
CA GLY A 61 -1.94 7.95 16.36
C GLY A 61 -2.57 6.59 16.08
N PRO A 62 -3.85 6.57 15.66
CA PRO A 62 -4.54 5.35 15.27
C PRO A 62 -3.95 4.75 13.98
N LEU A 63 -4.22 3.46 13.77
CA LEU A 63 -3.95 2.78 12.50
C LEU A 63 -4.96 3.25 11.44
N SER A 64 -4.47 3.83 10.34
CA SER A 64 -5.32 4.31 9.26
C SER A 64 -5.16 3.45 8.01
N SER A 65 -6.27 3.21 7.33
CA SER A 65 -6.30 2.55 6.03
C SER A 65 -5.63 3.42 4.96
N GLU A 66 -5.74 4.75 5.06
CA GLU A 66 -5.04 5.69 4.18
C GLU A 66 -3.52 5.59 4.35
N ALA A 67 -3.02 5.66 5.59
CA ALA A 67 -1.59 5.49 5.88
C ALA A 67 -1.06 4.15 5.36
N THR A 68 -1.85 3.09 5.52
CA THR A 68 -1.51 1.74 5.09
C THR A 68 -1.41 1.67 3.56
N TYR A 69 -2.41 2.18 2.85
CA TYR A 69 -2.43 2.24 1.39
C TYR A 69 -1.21 2.97 0.83
N TYR A 70 -0.94 4.20 1.29
CA TYR A 70 0.15 5.00 0.75
C TYR A 70 1.53 4.42 1.06
N THR A 71 1.70 3.77 2.22
CA THR A 71 2.92 3.07 2.58
C THR A 71 3.15 1.86 1.68
N LEU A 72 2.13 1.02 1.49
CA LEU A 72 2.17 -0.10 0.54
C LEU A 72 2.53 0.39 -0.87
N PHE A 73 1.91 1.48 -1.30
CA PHE A 73 2.11 2.05 -2.63
C PHE A 73 3.57 2.48 -2.85
N ILE A 74 4.21 3.11 -1.85
CA ILE A 74 5.62 3.49 -1.95
C ILE A 74 6.54 2.29 -1.99
N HIS A 75 6.33 1.33 -1.10
CA HIS A 75 7.15 0.14 -1.08
C HIS A 75 7.03 -0.63 -2.40
N TYR A 76 5.84 -0.66 -2.99
CA TYR A 76 5.61 -1.19 -4.34
C TYR A 76 6.31 -0.37 -5.43
N MET A 77 6.24 0.98 -5.39
CA MET A 77 6.94 1.82 -6.36
C MET A 77 8.47 1.69 -6.30
N ARG A 78 9.02 1.37 -5.13
CA ARG A 78 10.47 1.28 -4.88
C ARG A 78 11.02 -0.14 -4.88
N ASP A 79 10.24 -1.13 -5.34
CA ASP A 79 10.62 -2.56 -5.33
C ASP A 79 11.12 -3.06 -3.95
N SER A 80 10.53 -2.52 -2.86
CA SER A 80 10.96 -2.75 -1.46
C SER A 80 9.87 -3.36 -0.58
N LEU A 81 8.91 -4.06 -1.19
CA LEU A 81 7.81 -4.72 -0.49
C LEU A 81 8.25 -5.80 0.49
N LYS A 82 9.46 -6.32 0.34
CA LYS A 82 10.04 -7.31 1.27
C LYS A 82 10.05 -6.81 2.72
N VAL A 83 10.16 -5.50 2.92
CA VAL A 83 10.13 -4.91 4.27
C VAL A 83 8.77 -5.11 4.95
N LEU A 84 7.73 -5.40 4.18
CA LEU A 84 6.36 -5.59 4.65
C LEU A 84 5.96 -7.07 4.73
N GLU A 85 6.81 -8.03 4.36
CA GLU A 85 6.49 -9.47 4.32
C GLU A 85 6.04 -10.04 5.68
N ASN A 86 6.52 -9.47 6.79
CA ASN A 86 6.18 -9.92 8.15
C ASN A 86 4.89 -9.29 8.71
N THR A 87 4.12 -8.57 7.90
CA THR A 87 2.89 -7.89 8.33
C THR A 87 1.66 -8.65 7.87
N ASN A 88 0.63 -8.71 8.72
CA ASN A 88 -0.63 -9.37 8.38
C ASN A 88 -1.64 -8.36 7.83
N TYR A 89 -1.20 -7.57 6.83
CA TYR A 89 -2.04 -6.50 6.28
C TYR A 89 -3.32 -7.04 5.68
N LEU A 90 -3.28 -8.19 5.01
CA LEU A 90 -4.46 -8.73 4.35
C LEU A 90 -5.59 -9.03 5.34
N GLU A 91 -5.29 -9.75 6.43
CA GLU A 91 -6.29 -10.05 7.45
C GLU A 91 -6.81 -8.77 8.10
N SER A 92 -5.90 -7.84 8.45
CA SER A 92 -6.31 -6.59 9.06
C SER A 92 -7.18 -5.72 8.14
N ILE A 93 -6.85 -5.64 6.85
CA ILE A 93 -7.61 -4.89 5.85
C ILE A 93 -9.00 -5.51 5.67
N ILE A 94 -9.10 -6.84 5.53
CA ILE A 94 -10.39 -7.54 5.41
C ILE A 94 -11.25 -7.30 6.66
N GLN A 95 -10.66 -7.43 7.85
CA GLN A 95 -11.36 -7.19 9.10
C GLN A 95 -11.88 -5.75 9.18
N LYS A 96 -11.05 -4.75 8.82
CA LYS A 96 -11.45 -3.34 8.78
C LYS A 96 -12.62 -3.10 7.83
N ILE A 97 -12.59 -3.66 6.63
CA ILE A 97 -13.69 -3.52 5.66
C ILE A 97 -14.98 -4.08 6.25
N TYR A 98 -14.94 -5.31 6.77
CA TYR A 98 -16.10 -5.97 7.34
C TYR A 98 -16.68 -5.17 8.52
N THR A 99 -15.83 -4.81 9.50
CA THR A 99 -16.24 -4.06 10.68
C THR A 99 -16.81 -2.69 10.30
N ASN A 100 -16.18 -1.98 9.37
CA ASN A 100 -16.64 -0.65 8.99
C ASN A 100 -17.94 -0.70 8.18
N LEU A 101 -18.13 -1.70 7.32
CA LEU A 101 -19.40 -1.90 6.61
C LEU A 101 -20.56 -2.19 7.59
N MET A 102 -20.30 -2.92 8.68
CA MET A 102 -21.30 -3.17 9.72
C MET A 102 -21.76 -1.90 10.43
N PHE A 103 -20.88 -0.91 10.57
CA PHE A 103 -21.21 0.38 11.19
C PHE A 103 -21.73 1.42 10.19
N LEU A 104 -21.53 1.19 8.89
CA LEU A 104 -21.90 2.16 7.86
C LEU A 104 -23.42 2.21 7.72
N LYS A 105 -23.97 3.39 7.98
CA LYS A 105 -25.37 3.73 7.73
C LYS A 105 -25.43 4.81 6.68
N PHE A 106 -26.14 4.53 5.58
CA PHE A 106 -26.40 5.51 4.53
C PHE A 106 -27.59 6.37 4.95
N THR A 107 -27.27 7.54 5.50
CA THR A 107 -28.21 8.57 5.96
C THR A 107 -27.69 9.93 5.52
N GLU A 108 -28.43 11.03 5.76
CA GLU A 108 -27.91 12.37 5.50
C GLU A 108 -26.62 12.65 6.30
N ASP A 109 -26.51 12.05 7.49
CA ASP A 109 -25.32 12.11 8.36
C ASP A 109 -24.34 10.95 8.14
N VAL A 110 -23.99 10.61 6.88
CA VAL A 110 -22.97 9.58 6.63
C VAL A 110 -21.65 9.97 7.30
N ASN A 111 -21.07 9.03 8.05
CA ASN A 111 -19.72 9.19 8.57
C ASN A 111 -18.69 9.02 7.45
N PHE A 112 -18.17 10.13 6.93
CA PHE A 112 -17.18 10.14 5.84
C PHE A 112 -15.83 9.55 6.25
N ASP A 113 -15.46 9.57 7.53
CA ASP A 113 -14.24 8.90 8.01
C ASP A 113 -14.36 7.38 7.88
N LEU A 114 -15.56 6.85 8.13
CA LEU A 114 -15.84 5.43 7.94
C LEU A 114 -15.80 5.05 6.45
N VAL A 115 -16.36 5.91 5.60
CA VAL A 115 -16.32 5.73 4.14
C VAL A 115 -14.87 5.77 3.61
N SER A 116 -14.06 6.72 4.08
CA SER A 116 -12.66 6.83 3.65
C SER A 116 -11.82 5.64 4.11
N GLU A 117 -12.02 5.14 5.33
CA GLU A 117 -11.35 3.93 5.81
C GLU A 117 -11.73 2.69 4.98
N ILE A 118 -13.01 2.53 4.61
CA ILE A 118 -13.45 1.45 3.70
C ILE A 118 -12.80 1.62 2.32
N PHE A 119 -12.83 2.83 1.77
CA PHE A 119 -12.27 3.13 0.46
C PHE A 119 -10.78 2.77 0.38
N TYR A 120 -9.96 3.28 1.29
CA TYR A 120 -8.52 3.00 1.27
C TYR A 120 -8.18 1.57 1.65
N SER A 121 -9.01 0.90 2.44
CA SER A 121 -8.87 -0.55 2.67
C SER A 121 -9.07 -1.32 1.37
N CYS A 122 -10.10 -1.00 0.59
CA CYS A 122 -10.34 -1.60 -0.72
C CYS A 122 -9.20 -1.28 -1.72
N GLU A 123 -8.69 -0.05 -1.74
CA GLU A 123 -7.54 0.31 -2.59
C GLU A 123 -6.27 -0.45 -2.18
N SER A 124 -6.08 -0.67 -0.87
CA SER A 124 -4.98 -1.51 -0.36
C SER A 124 -5.12 -2.96 -0.82
N LEU A 125 -6.33 -3.52 -0.82
CA LEU A 125 -6.58 -4.87 -1.37
C LEU A 125 -6.28 -4.94 -2.87
N LYS A 126 -6.75 -3.96 -3.65
CA LYS A 126 -6.46 -3.91 -5.09
C LYS A 126 -4.95 -3.87 -5.33
N LEU A 127 -4.26 -3.03 -4.57
CA LEU A 127 -2.82 -2.90 -4.66
C LEU A 127 -2.11 -4.22 -4.31
N LEU A 128 -2.48 -4.86 -3.20
CA LEU A 128 -1.93 -6.16 -2.80
C LEU A 128 -2.20 -7.25 -3.84
N ASN A 129 -3.40 -7.28 -4.41
CA ASN A 129 -3.74 -8.21 -5.49
C ASN A 129 -2.89 -7.97 -6.74
N CYS A 130 -2.64 -6.70 -7.09
CA CYS A 130 -1.77 -6.33 -8.20
C CYS A 130 -0.27 -6.58 -7.96
N ILE A 131 0.16 -6.69 -6.69
CA ILE A 131 1.54 -7.01 -6.35
C ILE A 131 1.84 -8.50 -6.63
N GLU A 132 0.82 -9.35 -6.75
CA GLU A 132 0.92 -10.77 -7.06
C GLU A 132 1.93 -11.51 -6.13
N THR A 133 1.95 -11.20 -4.82
CA THR A 133 2.79 -11.98 -3.89
C THR A 133 2.23 -13.39 -3.69
N LYS A 134 3.11 -14.34 -3.35
CA LYS A 134 2.71 -15.71 -3.06
C LYS A 134 1.76 -15.77 -1.88
N GLU A 135 2.04 -14.99 -0.85
CA GLU A 135 1.25 -14.88 0.37
C GLU A 135 -0.16 -14.40 0.05
N THR A 136 -0.29 -13.36 -0.78
CA THR A 136 -1.60 -12.85 -1.21
C THR A 136 -2.35 -13.90 -2.03
N LEU A 137 -1.69 -14.58 -2.98
CA LEU A 137 -2.32 -15.65 -3.77
C LEU A 137 -2.79 -16.83 -2.90
N VAL A 138 -1.99 -17.25 -1.91
CA VAL A 138 -2.36 -18.33 -0.97
C VAL A 138 -3.55 -17.93 -0.12
N GLN A 139 -3.60 -16.69 0.36
CA GLN A 139 -4.73 -16.25 1.18
C GLN A 139 -6.00 -16.07 0.35
N LEU A 140 -5.90 -15.48 -0.85
CA LEU A 140 -7.04 -15.39 -1.77
C LEU A 140 -7.54 -16.77 -2.16
N SER A 141 -6.65 -17.74 -2.39
CA SER A 141 -7.07 -19.07 -2.79
C SER A 141 -7.85 -19.81 -1.71
N LYS A 142 -7.62 -19.54 -0.42
CA LYS A 142 -8.44 -20.09 0.67
C LYS A 142 -9.91 -19.69 0.59
N PHE A 143 -10.18 -18.50 0.04
CA PHE A 143 -11.54 -17.99 -0.10
C PHE A 143 -12.17 -18.34 -1.45
N LEU A 144 -11.36 -18.59 -2.48
CA LEU A 144 -11.82 -18.77 -3.86
C LEU A 144 -11.79 -20.22 -4.34
N PHE A 145 -10.99 -21.09 -3.73
CA PHE A 145 -10.72 -22.44 -4.22
C PHE A 145 -10.70 -23.49 -3.09
N PRO A 146 -10.92 -24.77 -3.42
CA PRO A 146 -10.75 -25.86 -2.46
C PRO A 146 -9.31 -26.00 -1.95
N ASP A 147 -9.15 -26.55 -0.74
CA ASP A 147 -7.88 -26.65 -0.01
C ASP A 147 -6.72 -27.30 -0.79
N TYR A 148 -7.02 -28.23 -1.70
CA TYR A 148 -5.99 -28.88 -2.51
C TYR A 148 -5.34 -27.92 -3.51
N ILE A 149 -6.06 -26.90 -4.01
CA ILE A 149 -5.51 -25.85 -4.90
C ILE A 149 -4.66 -24.88 -4.07
N THR A 150 -5.18 -24.43 -2.93
CA THR A 150 -4.44 -23.60 -1.97
C THR A 150 -3.12 -24.24 -1.55
N SER A 151 -3.15 -25.54 -1.25
CA SER A 151 -1.96 -26.32 -0.88
C SER A 151 -0.94 -26.41 -2.01
N LYS A 152 -1.38 -26.46 -3.28
CA LYS A 152 -0.48 -26.41 -4.44
C LYS A 152 0.18 -25.04 -4.57
N ILE A 153 -0.57 -23.95 -4.44
CA ILE A 153 -0.04 -22.58 -4.53
C ILE A 153 0.97 -22.33 -3.39
N ALA A 154 0.68 -22.78 -2.18
CA ALA A 154 1.58 -22.66 -1.03
C ALA A 154 2.92 -23.40 -1.22
N ARG A 155 2.94 -24.47 -2.04
CA ARG A 155 4.15 -25.26 -2.33
C ARG A 155 5.00 -24.70 -3.48
N ILE A 156 4.49 -23.75 -4.27
CA ILE A 156 5.28 -23.09 -5.32
C ILE A 156 6.42 -22.32 -4.64
N GLY A 157 7.68 -22.59 -4.97
CA GLY A 157 8.84 -21.96 -4.32
C GLY A 157 8.84 -20.43 -4.46
N THR A 158 9.35 -19.94 -5.59
CA THR A 158 9.18 -18.54 -6.03
C THR A 158 8.15 -18.49 -7.13
N LEU A 159 7.22 -17.54 -7.04
CA LEU A 159 6.33 -17.26 -8.17
C LEU A 159 7.18 -16.88 -9.38
N PRO A 160 6.82 -17.35 -10.59
CA PRO A 160 7.48 -16.90 -11.79
C PRO A 160 7.34 -15.37 -11.87
N LYS A 161 8.47 -14.65 -11.86
CA LYS A 161 8.48 -13.21 -12.08
C LYS A 161 8.00 -12.97 -13.51
N ASN A 162 6.75 -12.60 -13.68
CA ASN A 162 6.36 -11.90 -14.89
C ASN A 162 7.02 -10.52 -14.82
N ASN A 163 7.97 -10.26 -15.72
CA ASN A 163 8.57 -8.93 -15.91
C ASN A 163 7.56 -7.90 -16.46
N ILE A 164 6.31 -8.32 -16.68
CA ILE A 164 5.21 -7.51 -17.15
C ILE A 164 4.80 -6.56 -16.02
N LYS A 165 5.47 -5.41 -15.94
CA LYS A 165 5.02 -4.32 -15.07
C LYS A 165 3.73 -3.77 -15.69
N TYR A 166 2.56 -4.14 -15.17
CA TYR A 166 1.25 -3.68 -15.68
C TYR A 166 1.12 -2.14 -15.79
N ARG A 167 1.95 -1.39 -15.07
CA ARG A 167 2.07 0.08 -15.17
C ARG A 167 2.52 0.59 -16.53
N TYR A 168 3.16 -0.25 -17.36
CA TYR A 168 3.58 0.11 -18.71
C TYR A 168 2.49 -0.21 -19.73
N PHE A 169 1.31 -0.69 -19.33
CA PHE A 169 0.23 -0.92 -20.28
C PHE A 169 -0.64 0.33 -20.40
N LYS A 170 -0.61 0.98 -21.56
CA LYS A 170 -1.58 2.03 -21.91
C LYS A 170 -2.76 1.37 -22.59
N ILE A 171 -3.97 1.76 -22.22
CA ILE A 171 -5.16 1.39 -22.97
C ILE A 171 -5.17 2.25 -24.23
N ASP A 172 -5.07 1.61 -25.39
CA ASP A 172 -5.25 2.28 -26.67
C ASP A 172 -6.67 2.85 -26.74
N LYS A 173 -6.78 4.18 -26.90
CA LYS A 173 -8.07 4.88 -26.81
C LYS A 173 -9.05 4.54 -27.93
N LYS A 174 -8.58 3.97 -29.05
CA LYS A 174 -9.43 3.60 -30.19
C LYS A 174 -9.88 2.15 -30.13
N THR A 175 -9.04 1.26 -29.61
CA THR A 175 -9.27 -0.20 -29.63
C THR A 175 -9.61 -0.78 -28.26
N GLY A 176 -9.38 -0.04 -27.18
CA GLY A 176 -9.60 -0.50 -25.80
C GLY A 176 -8.63 -1.58 -25.33
N ARG A 177 -7.62 -1.94 -26.13
CA ARG A 177 -6.65 -2.99 -25.80
C ARG A 177 -5.47 -2.43 -25.02
N SER A 178 -4.97 -3.20 -24.07
CA SER A 178 -3.74 -2.91 -23.32
C SER A 178 -2.52 -3.08 -24.22
N LYS A 179 -1.70 -2.03 -24.32
CA LYS A 179 -0.45 -2.03 -25.10
C LYS A 179 0.72 -1.66 -24.19
N GLU A 180 1.75 -2.49 -24.20
CA GLU A 180 2.99 -2.24 -23.46
C GLU A 180 3.73 -1.02 -24.03
N ILE A 181 4.16 -0.13 -23.14
CA ILE A 181 4.98 1.05 -23.43
C ILE A 181 6.43 0.57 -23.32
N ILE A 182 7.06 0.39 -24.49
CA ILE A 182 8.52 0.18 -24.63
C ILE A 182 9.22 1.51 -24.42
#